data_AF-A0A539DBD1-F1
#
_entry.id   AF-A0A539DBD1-F1
#
_cell.length_a   1.000
_cell.length_b   1.000
_cell.length_c   1.000
_cell.angle_alpha   90.00
_cell.angle_beta   90.00
_cell.angle_gamma   90.00
#
_symmetry.space_group_name_H-M   'P 1'
#
loop_
_entity.id
_entity.type
_entity.pdbx_description
1 polymer ?
#
loop_
_entity_poly.entity_id
_entity_poly.type
_entity_poly.pdbx_seq_one_letter_code
_entity_poly.pdbx_strand_id
1 'polypeptide(L)'
;MRLRFFFDPGAGVCFWSGDDEARARFGDYPVDIAALGLDPALAARGEALIARHDLSLDWNDPGGPSPWTGAERAAFAADARAFLADMRGALPSIRIDDETVSP
;
A
#
# COMPACT_ATOMS: atom_id res chain seq x y z
N MET A 1 5.88 -0.79 17.37
CA MET A 1 5.12 -0.09 16.31
C MET A 1 4.76 -1.04 15.18
N ARG A 2 3.56 -0.89 14.64
CA ARG A 2 2.99 -1.77 13.63
C ARG A 2 2.29 -0.96 12.54
N LEU A 3 2.58 -1.28 11.30
CA LEU A 3 1.88 -0.77 10.12
C LEU A 3 1.13 -1.91 9.43
N ARG A 4 0.01 -1.57 8.79
CA ARG A 4 -0.75 -2.47 7.92
C ARG A 4 -0.48 -2.05 6.49
N PHE A 5 -0.32 -3.02 5.60
CA PHE A 5 -0.08 -2.78 4.18
C PHE A 5 -1.24 -3.36 3.37
N PHE A 6 -2.03 -2.46 2.78
CA PHE A 6 -3.09 -2.78 1.83
C PHE A 6 -3.44 -1.53 1.02
N PHE A 7 -4.08 -1.72 -0.13
CA PHE A 7 -4.52 -0.64 -1.00
C PHE A 7 -6.02 -0.46 -0.89
N ASP A 8 -6.46 0.80 -0.87
CA ASP A 8 -7.87 1.20 -0.93
C ASP A 8 -8.01 2.20 -2.08
N PRO A 9 -8.86 1.93 -3.10
CA PRO A 9 -8.96 2.81 -4.27
C PRO A 9 -9.26 4.26 -3.89
N GLY A 10 -8.44 5.18 -4.39
CA GLY A 10 -8.55 6.63 -4.15
C GLY A 10 -8.06 7.09 -2.78
N ALA A 11 -7.55 6.20 -1.92
CA ALA A 11 -7.02 6.60 -0.62
C ALA A 11 -5.67 7.35 -0.72
N GLY A 12 -4.94 7.19 -1.82
CA GLY A 12 -3.65 7.83 -2.03
C GLY A 12 -2.52 7.31 -1.12
N VAL A 13 -2.75 6.22 -0.39
CA VAL A 13 -1.76 5.57 0.49
C VAL A 13 -1.87 4.05 0.40
N CYS A 14 -0.80 3.35 0.78
CA CYS A 14 -0.79 1.89 0.94
C CYS A 14 -0.37 1.43 2.35
N PHE A 15 -0.06 2.37 3.24
CA PHE A 15 0.29 2.10 4.63
C PHE A 15 -0.70 2.74 5.58
N TRP A 16 -0.97 2.01 6.67
CA TRP A 16 -1.96 2.39 7.66
C TRP A 16 -1.45 2.08 9.07
N SER A 17 -1.79 2.93 10.03
CA SER A 17 -1.42 2.74 11.43
C SER A 17 -2.07 1.47 11.99
N GLY A 18 -1.25 0.53 12.47
CA GLY A 18 -1.69 -0.75 13.03
C GLY A 18 -1.79 -0.77 14.55
N ASP A 19 -1.09 0.11 15.25
CA ASP A 19 -1.12 0.22 16.72
C ASP A 19 -1.10 1.67 17.18
N ASP A 20 -1.31 1.90 18.48
CA ASP A 20 -1.36 3.25 19.05
C ASP A 20 -0.01 3.99 18.90
N GLU A 21 1.11 3.26 18.89
CA GLU A 21 2.44 3.83 18.63
C GLU A 21 2.54 4.38 17.20
N ALA A 22 2.06 3.63 16.21
CA ALA A 22 2.01 4.10 14.82
C ALA A 22 1.08 5.31 14.68
N ARG A 23 -0.08 5.29 15.34
CA ARG A 23 -1.02 6.44 15.33
C ARG A 23 -0.40 7.70 15.90
N ALA A 24 0.29 7.57 17.04
CA ALA A 24 0.96 8.68 17.68
C ALA A 24 2.10 9.26 16.81
N ARG A 25 2.77 8.43 16.00
CA ARG A 25 3.90 8.84 15.17
C ARG A 25 3.49 9.40 13.80
N PHE A 26 2.54 8.75 13.13
CA PHE A 26 2.23 9.02 11.72
C PHE A 26 0.85 9.62 11.49
N GLY A 27 0.04 9.74 12.54
CA GLY A 27 -1.34 10.20 12.45
C GLY A 27 -2.35 9.05 12.56
N ASP A 28 -3.61 9.43 12.71
CA ASP A 28 -4.66 8.56 13.26
C ASP A 28 -4.92 7.29 12.44
N TYR A 29 -4.71 7.33 11.11
CA TYR A 29 -5.00 6.17 10.27
C TYR A 29 -4.12 6.04 9.00
N PRO A 30 -4.22 6.90 7.97
CA PRO A 30 -3.37 6.78 6.78
C PRO A 30 -1.93 7.19 7.10
N VAL A 31 -0.96 6.48 6.52
CA VAL A 31 0.46 6.78 6.65
C VAL A 31 1.02 7.16 5.27
N ASP A 32 1.41 8.41 5.14
CA ASP A 32 2.10 8.93 3.96
C ASP A 32 3.47 8.23 3.82
N ILE A 33 3.76 7.74 2.61
CA ILE A 33 5.02 7.05 2.32
C ILE A 33 6.23 7.99 2.51
N ALA A 34 6.05 9.29 2.29
CA ALA A 34 7.09 10.30 2.50
C ALA A 34 7.44 10.44 3.99
N ALA A 35 6.51 10.15 4.90
CA ALA A 35 6.74 10.20 6.35
C ALA A 35 7.57 9.01 6.87
N LEU A 36 7.77 7.96 6.06
CA LEU A 36 8.54 6.77 6.44
C LEU A 36 10.06 6.95 6.33
N GLY A 37 10.54 8.05 5.75
CA GLY A 37 11.98 8.35 5.66
C GLY A 37 12.75 7.37 4.78
N LEU A 38 12.13 6.92 3.68
CA LEU A 38 12.68 5.94 2.75
C LEU A 38 13.67 6.56 1.77
N ASP A 39 14.41 5.68 1.07
CA ASP A 39 15.07 6.06 -0.17
C ASP A 39 14.05 6.62 -1.19
N PRO A 40 14.35 7.73 -1.90
CA PRO A 40 13.42 8.35 -2.83
C PRO A 40 12.91 7.42 -3.94
N ALA A 41 13.74 6.48 -4.42
CA ALA A 41 13.32 5.54 -5.46
C ALA A 41 12.33 4.51 -4.91
N LEU A 42 12.52 4.07 -3.66
CA LEU A 42 11.58 3.17 -2.99
C LEU A 42 10.23 3.86 -2.73
N ALA A 43 10.25 5.12 -2.26
CA ALA A 43 9.05 5.92 -2.08
C ALA A 43 8.29 6.11 -3.41
N ALA A 44 9.00 6.51 -4.48
CA ALA A 44 8.40 6.67 -5.81
C ALA A 44 7.79 5.37 -6.35
N ARG A 45 8.38 4.21 -6.05
CA ARG A 45 7.81 2.92 -6.44
C ARG A 45 6.50 2.63 -5.69
N GLY A 46 6.38 3.00 -4.43
CA GLY A 46 5.14 2.88 -3.67
C GLY A 46 4.04 3.79 -4.22
N GLU A 47 4.37 5.05 -4.55
CA GLU A 47 3.45 5.98 -5.22
C GLU A 47 2.97 5.44 -6.57
N ALA A 48 3.86 4.86 -7.37
CA ALA A 48 3.50 4.24 -8.64
C ALA A 48 2.55 3.04 -8.45
N LEU A 49 2.71 2.26 -7.37
CA LEU A 49 1.78 1.17 -7.05
C LEU A 49 0.41 1.69 -6.62
N ILE A 50 0.35 2.74 -5.80
CA ILE A 50 -0.90 3.38 -5.39
C ILE A 50 -1.65 3.89 -6.62
N ALA A 51 -1.00 4.70 -7.45
CA ALA A 51 -1.60 5.26 -8.66
C ALA A 51 -2.04 4.16 -9.64
N ARG A 52 -1.28 3.06 -9.74
CA ARG A 52 -1.69 1.91 -10.56
C ARG A 52 -2.92 1.24 -9.97
N HIS A 53 -2.97 1.01 -8.65
CA HIS A 53 -4.12 0.38 -8.00
C HIS A 53 -5.44 1.14 -8.22
N ASP A 54 -5.40 2.47 -8.30
CA ASP A 54 -6.59 3.28 -8.62
C ASP A 54 -7.19 2.98 -10.00
N LEU A 55 -6.40 2.41 -10.92
CA LEU A 55 -6.86 1.96 -12.24
C LEU A 55 -7.57 0.60 -12.17
N SER A 56 -7.57 -0.07 -11.02
CA SER A 56 -8.29 -1.32 -10.79
C SER A 56 -9.79 -1.13 -10.53
N LEU A 57 -10.25 0.13 -10.42
CA LEU A 57 -11.63 0.51 -10.22
C LEU A 57 -12.13 1.29 -11.44
N ASP A 58 -13.32 0.95 -11.95
CA ASP A 58 -14.01 1.84 -12.88
C ASP A 58 -14.68 2.96 -12.07
N TRP A 59 -14.12 4.16 -12.11
CA TRP A 59 -14.65 5.31 -11.37
C TRP A 59 -16.03 5.79 -11.87
N ASN A 60 -16.44 5.39 -13.08
CA ASN A 60 -17.79 5.68 -13.59
C ASN A 60 -18.82 4.64 -13.14
N ASP A 61 -18.37 3.43 -12.75
CA ASP A 61 -19.20 2.37 -12.16
C ASP A 61 -18.45 1.63 -11.03
N PRO A 62 -18.26 2.27 -9.85
CA PRO A 62 -17.44 1.69 -8.77
C PRO A 62 -17.98 0.40 -8.17
N GLY A 63 -19.29 0.14 -8.32
CA GLY A 63 -19.93 -1.10 -7.89
C GLY A 63 -19.81 -2.22 -8.93
N GLY A 64 -19.35 -1.90 -10.14
CA GLY A 64 -19.16 -2.82 -11.25
C GLY A 64 -17.90 -3.68 -11.12
N PRO A 65 -17.65 -4.56 -12.11
CA PRO A 65 -16.44 -5.36 -12.14
C PRO A 65 -15.19 -4.49 -12.35
N SER A 66 -14.08 -4.87 -11.73
CA SER A 66 -12.78 -4.27 -11.98
C SER A 66 -12.42 -4.31 -13.47
N PRO A 67 -11.93 -3.22 -14.07
CA PRO A 67 -11.45 -3.19 -15.46
C PRO A 67 -10.19 -4.02 -15.68
N TRP A 68 -9.47 -4.39 -14.61
CA TRP A 68 -8.30 -5.25 -14.74
C TRP A 68 -8.67 -6.65 -15.21
N THR A 69 -7.80 -7.19 -16.05
CA THR A 69 -7.74 -8.61 -16.36
C THR A 69 -7.17 -9.39 -15.17
N GLY A 70 -7.31 -10.72 -15.23
CA GLY A 70 -6.65 -11.59 -14.25
C GLY A 70 -5.11 -11.48 -14.28
N ALA A 71 -4.53 -11.23 -15.46
CA ALA A 71 -3.09 -11.07 -15.62
C ALA A 71 -2.59 -9.77 -14.98
N GLU A 72 -3.31 -8.66 -15.14
CA GLU A 72 -2.98 -7.38 -14.50
C GLU A 72 -3.09 -7.47 -12.98
N ARG A 73 -4.15 -8.10 -12.46
CA ARG A 73 -4.26 -8.39 -11.02
C ARG A 73 -3.08 -9.20 -10.49
N ALA A 74 -2.69 -10.27 -11.20
CA ALA A 74 -1.59 -11.12 -10.78
C ALA A 74 -0.23 -10.39 -10.83
N ALA A 75 0.01 -9.60 -11.88
CA ALA A 75 1.21 -8.76 -11.99
C ALA A 75 1.28 -7.73 -10.87
N PHE A 76 0.15 -7.07 -10.57
CA PHE A 76 0.06 -6.14 -9.46
C PHE A 76 0.39 -6.78 -8.12
N ALA A 77 -0.22 -7.94 -7.82
CA ALA A 77 0.03 -8.65 -6.58
C ALA A 77 1.49 -9.08 -6.42
N ALA A 78 2.14 -9.50 -7.51
CA ALA A 78 3.57 -9.84 -7.49
C ALA A 78 4.44 -8.61 -7.17
N ASP A 79 4.18 -7.47 -7.83
CA ASP A 79 4.92 -6.24 -7.59
C ASP A 79 4.68 -5.68 -6.17
N ALA A 80 3.44 -5.73 -5.67
CA ALA A 80 3.10 -5.32 -4.32
C ALA A 80 3.82 -6.18 -3.26
N ARG A 81 3.91 -7.49 -3.50
CA ARG A 81 4.64 -8.42 -2.61
C ARG A 81 6.14 -8.14 -2.62
N ALA A 82 6.73 -7.88 -3.79
CA ALA A 82 8.13 -7.49 -3.91
C ALA A 82 8.39 -6.16 -3.19
N PHE A 83 7.50 -5.17 -3.37
CA PHE A 83 7.57 -3.90 -2.67
C PHE A 83 7.51 -4.06 -1.15
N LEU A 84 6.59 -4.87 -0.64
CA LEU A 84 6.47 -5.15 0.79
C LEU A 84 7.75 -5.80 1.35
N ALA A 85 8.39 -6.70 0.61
CA ALA A 85 9.64 -7.32 1.04
C ALA A 85 10.76 -6.27 1.20
N ASP A 86 10.90 -5.37 0.23
CA ASP A 86 11.88 -4.29 0.28
C ASP A 86 11.58 -3.30 1.42
N MET A 87 10.31 -2.99 1.67
CA MET A 87 9.86 -2.14 2.77
C MET A 87 10.19 -2.72 4.14
N ARG A 88 10.03 -4.03 4.33
CA ARG A 88 10.44 -4.73 5.57
C ARG A 88 11.96 -4.72 5.76
N GLY A 89 12.73 -4.72 4.67
CA GLY A 89 14.18 -4.54 4.72
C GLY A 89 14.59 -3.11 5.07
N ALA A 90 13.89 -2.11 4.53
CA ALA A 90 14.17 -0.69 4.76
C ALA A 90 13.75 -0.21 6.16
N LEU A 91 12.72 -0.83 6.76
CA LEU A 91 12.16 -0.45 8.05
C LEU A 91 12.21 -1.61 9.07
N PRO A 92 13.41 -2.11 9.44
CA PRO A 92 13.53 -3.33 10.23
C PRO A 92 12.99 -3.22 11.67
N SER A 93 12.82 -2.00 12.19
CA SER A 93 12.23 -1.74 13.51
C SER A 93 10.71 -1.62 13.50
N ILE A 94 10.08 -1.62 12.32
CA ILE A 94 8.64 -1.49 12.14
C ILE A 94 8.10 -2.82 11.64
N ARG A 95 7.16 -3.41 12.38
CA ARG A 95 6.44 -4.58 11.89
C ARG A 95 5.43 -4.12 10.83
N ILE A 96 5.47 -4.72 9.64
CA ILE A 96 4.51 -4.46 8.56
C ILE A 96 3.68 -5.72 8.33
N ASP A 97 2.40 -5.68 8.64
CA ASP A 97 1.45 -6.77 8.38
C ASP A 97 0.93 -6.68 6.94
N ASP A 98 0.96 -7.80 6.21
CA ASP A 98 0.43 -7.89 4.86
C ASP A 98 -1.08 -8.15 4.90
N GLU A 99 -1.88 -7.18 4.47
CA GLU A 99 -3.34 -7.30 4.41
C GLU A 99 -3.86 -7.19 2.97
N THR A 100 -2.96 -7.22 1.97
CA THR A 100 -3.30 -7.25 0.54
C THR A 100 -4.04 -8.54 0.12
N VAL A 101 -4.00 -9.54 0.98
CA VAL A 101 -4.57 -10.89 0.80
C VAL A 101 -5.82 -11.15 1.63
N SER A 102 -6.45 -10.12 2.22
CA SER A 102 -7.65 -10.32 3.03
C SER A 102 -8.79 -10.98 2.21
N PRO A 103 -9.55 -11.91 2.83
CA PRO A 103 -10.28 -13.03 2.19
C PRO A 103 -11.43 -12.65 1.26
#